data_AF-A0A6L4ATF0-F1
#
_entry.id   AF-A0A6L4ATF0-F1
#
_cell.length_a   1.000
_cell.length_b   1.000
_cell.length_c   1.000
_cell.angle_alpha   90.00
_cell.angle_beta   90.00
_cell.angle_gamma   90.00
#
_symmetry.space_group_name_H-M   'P 1'
#
loop_
_entity.id
_entity.type
_entity.pdbx_description
1 polymer ?
#
loop_
_entity_poly.entity_id
_entity_poly.type
_entity_poly.pdbx_seq_one_letter_code
_entity_poly.pdbx_strand_id
1 'polypeptide(L)' 'GAERERVAAAVRRRTGLEARLIERIDPSLLGGLVVRVRDSKFDSSLRTRLERMRHALLERATREIIQGRTQLSEEKR' A
#
# COMPACT_ATOMS: atom_id res chain seq x y z
N GLY A 1 10.33 -24.50 1.59
CA GLY A 1 10.84 -23.44 0.70
C GLY A 1 11.11 -22.23 1.55
N ALA A 2 12.32 -21.66 1.51
CA ALA A 2 12.80 -20.74 2.53
C ALA A 2 11.85 -19.55 2.80
N GLU A 3 11.30 -18.93 1.76
CA GLU A 3 10.39 -17.78 1.95
C GLU A 3 9.05 -18.19 2.60
N ARG A 4 8.52 -19.36 2.23
CA ARG A 4 7.30 -19.92 2.84
C ARG A 4 7.45 -20.12 4.34
N GLU A 5 8.59 -20.69 4.77
CA GLU A 5 8.89 -20.90 6.19
C GLU A 5 9.08 -19.59 6.94
N ARG A 6 9.72 -18.59 6.31
CA ARG A 6 9.85 -17.24 6.88
C ARG A 6 8.50 -16.58 7.11
N VAL A 7 7.58 -16.69 6.14
CA VAL A 7 6.21 -16.16 6.27
C VAL A 7 5.43 -16.91 7.35
N ALA A 8 5.48 -18.24 7.37
CA ALA A 8 4.83 -19.06 8.41
C ALA A 8 5.32 -18.67 9.82
N ALA A 9 6.64 -18.58 10.00
CA ALA A 9 7.23 -18.17 11.27
C ALA A 9 6.84 -16.74 11.65
N ALA A 10 6.77 -15.81 10.69
CA ALA A 10 6.33 -14.44 10.96
C ALA A 10 4.86 -14.36 11.40
N VAL A 11 3.98 -15.17 10.80
CA VAL A 11 2.57 -15.27 11.22
C VAL A 11 2.50 -15.85 12.63
N ARG A 12 3.18 -16.98 12.89
CA ARG A 12 3.20 -17.60 14.22
C ARG A 12 3.69 -16.66 15.31
N ARG A 13 4.76 -15.90 15.05
CA ARG A 13 5.28 -14.88 16.00
C ARG A 13 4.26 -13.78 16.30
N ARG A 14 3.41 -13.40 15.34
CA ARG A 14 2.44 -12.32 15.49
C ARG A 14 1.10 -12.77 16.07
N THR A 15 0.69 -13.99 15.80
CA THR A 15 -0.66 -14.48 16.16
C THR A 15 -0.68 -15.58 17.20
N GLY A 16 0.47 -16.21 17.48
CA GLY A 16 0.58 -17.38 18.35
C GLY A 16 0.05 -18.68 17.73
N LEU A 17 -0.33 -18.67 16.44
CA LEU A 17 -1.03 -19.78 15.79
C LEU A 17 -0.23 -20.36 14.63
N GLU A 18 -0.45 -21.64 14.38
CA GLU A 18 0.07 -22.32 13.19
C GLU A 18 -0.67 -21.85 11.94
N ALA A 19 0.08 -21.39 10.95
CA ALA A 19 -0.47 -20.84 9.71
C ALA A 19 -0.60 -21.92 8.64
N ARG A 20 -1.84 -22.21 8.21
CA ARG A 20 -2.05 -22.92 6.95
C ARG A 20 -1.90 -21.94 5.79
N LEU A 21 -0.73 -21.93 5.18
CA LEU A 21 -0.44 -21.05 4.04
C LEU A 21 -1.14 -21.53 2.78
N ILE A 22 -1.88 -20.63 2.14
CA ILE A 22 -2.48 -20.79 0.81
C ILE A 22 -1.79 -19.77 -0.09
N GLU A 23 -1.05 -20.26 -1.08
CA GLU A 23 -0.25 -19.43 -1.98
C GLU A 23 -0.97 -19.28 -3.32
N ARG A 24 -1.05 -18.04 -3.81
CA ARG A 24 -1.60 -17.72 -5.12
C ARG A 24 -0.67 -16.72 -5.81
N ILE A 25 -0.24 -17.06 -7.01
CA ILE A 25 0.53 -16.14 -7.86
C ILE A 25 -0.45 -15.16 -8.50
N ASP A 26 -0.20 -13.86 -8.28
CA ASP A 26 -0.97 -12.78 -8.89
C ASP A 26 -0.04 -11.98 -9.81
N PRO A 27 -0.08 -12.18 -11.13
CA PRO A 27 0.78 -11.48 -12.09
C PRO A 27 0.58 -9.97 -12.09
N SER A 28 -0.54 -9.49 -11.55
CA SER A 28 -0.79 -8.06 -11.42
C SER A 28 0.11 -7.46 -10.32
N LEU A 29 0.52 -8.23 -9.32
CA LEU A 29 1.48 -7.77 -8.33
C LEU A 29 2.86 -7.77 -8.98
N LEU A 30 3.25 -6.63 -9.57
CA LEU A 30 4.56 -6.40 -10.21
C LEU A 30 5.77 -6.79 -9.34
N GLY A 31 5.53 -6.99 -8.05
CA GLY A 31 6.43 -7.60 -7.08
C GLY A 31 5.88 -7.44 -5.67
N GLY A 32 6.58 -8.04 -4.71
CA GLY A 32 6.20 -8.06 -3.31
C GLY A 32 5.11 -9.09 -3.01
N LEU A 33 4.41 -8.90 -1.89
CA LEU A 33 3.44 -9.87 -1.38
C LEU A 33 2.27 -9.17 -0.69
N VAL A 34 1.13 -9.87 -0.72
CA VAL A 34 -0.06 -9.51 0.05
C VAL A 34 -0.41 -10.71 0.92
N VAL A 35 -0.43 -10.50 2.23
CA VAL A 35 -0.74 -11.53 3.23
C VAL A 35 -2.02 -11.14 3.94
N ARG A 36 -2.98 -12.08 3.95
CA ARG A 36 -4.20 -11.93 4.72
C ARG A 36 -4.18 -12.92 5.89
N VAL A 37 -4.37 -12.41 7.09
CA VAL A 37 -4.47 -13.21 8.32
C VAL A 37 -5.73 -12.77 9.04
N ARG A 38 -6.75 -13.64 9.08
CA ARG A 38 -8.10 -13.28 9.56
C ARG A 38 -8.60 -12.01 8.83
N ASP A 39 -8.91 -10.97 9.59
CA ASP A 39 -9.41 -9.68 9.09
C ASP A 39 -8.28 -8.70 8.74
N SER A 40 -7.03 -9.05 9.03
CA SER A 40 -5.87 -8.20 8.76
C SER A 40 -5.30 -8.47 7.37
N LYS A 41 -5.13 -7.41 6.56
CA LYS A 41 -4.42 -7.44 5.28
C LYS A 41 -3.12 -6.67 5.41
N PHE A 42 -2.00 -7.37 5.22
CA PHE A 42 -0.68 -6.79 5.08
C PHE A 42 -0.32 -6.76 3.61
N ASP A 43 -0.14 -5.56 3.06
CA ASP A 43 0.14 -5.35 1.65
C ASP A 43 1.47 -4.59 1.52
N SER A 44 2.48 -5.28 1.00
CA SER A 44 3.77 -4.71 0.64
C SER A 44 4.03 -4.87 -0.86
N SER A 45 2.97 -4.90 -1.67
CA SER A 45 3.09 -5.02 -3.11
C SER A 45 3.61 -3.74 -3.75
N LEU A 46 4.42 -3.90 -4.80
CA LEU A 46 4.93 -2.76 -5.57
C LEU A 46 3.80 -1.98 -6.24
N ARG A 47 2.75 -2.68 -6.70
CA ARG A 47 1.52 -2.08 -7.23
C ARG A 47 0.93 -1.07 -6.24
N THR A 48 0.65 -1.49 -5.00
CA THR A 48 0.05 -0.61 -4.00
C THR A 48 0.96 0.57 -3.66
N ARG A 49 2.29 0.37 -3.63
CA ARG A 49 3.24 1.46 -3.41
C ARG A 49 3.22 2.51 -4.53
N LEU A 50 3.23 2.07 -5.79
CA LEU A 50 3.18 2.97 -6.95
C LEU A 50 1.86 3.75 -7.02
N GLU A 51 0.73 3.08 -6.74
CA GLU A 51 -0.56 3.77 -6.67
C GLU A 51 -0.58 4.86 -5.59
N ARG A 52 -0.07 4.56 -4.40
CA ARG A 52 0.04 5.57 -3.33
C ARG A 52 0.88 6.78 -3.74
N MET A 53 1.99 6.54 -4.45
CA MET A 53 2.82 7.63 -4.97
C MET A 53 2.06 8.48 -5.99
N ARG A 54 1.37 7.84 -6.95
CA ARG A 54 0.54 8.54 -7.93
C ARG A 54 -0.52 9.40 -7.25
N HIS A 55 -1.23 8.87 -6.25
CA HIS A 55 -2.22 9.61 -5.50
C HIS A 55 -1.62 10.83 -4.78
N ALA A 56 -0.49 10.66 -4.10
CA ALA A 56 0.18 11.76 -3.41
C ALA A 56 0.59 12.90 -4.37
N LEU A 57 1.05 12.55 -5.57
CA LEU A 57 1.41 13.53 -6.60
C LEU A 57 0.18 14.29 -7.12
N LEU A 58 -0.92 13.60 -7.39
CA LEU A 58 -2.16 14.22 -7.86
C LEU A 58 -2.76 15.15 -6.80
N GLU A 59 -2.83 14.71 -5.55
CA GLU A 59 -3.33 15.52 -4.44
C GLU A 59 -2.53 16.82 -4.27
N ARG A 60 -1.21 16.75 -4.44
CA ARG A 60 -0.36 17.94 -4.39
C ARG A 60 -0.69 18.92 -5.51
N ALA A 61 -0.78 18.43 -6.75
CA ALA A 61 -1.12 19.27 -7.90
C ALA A 61 -2.49 19.95 -7.72
N THR A 62 -3.49 19.22 -7.20
CA THR A 62 -4.81 19.80 -6.90
C THR A 62 -4.75 20.90 -5.85
N ARG A 63 -3.98 20.72 -4.77
CA ARG A 63 -3.82 21.74 -3.72
C ARG A 63 -3.19 23.03 -4.27
N GLU A 64 -2.14 22.91 -5.09
CA GLU A 64 -1.46 24.06 -5.67
C GLU A 64 -2.39 24.88 -6.59
N ILE A 65 -3.25 24.22 -7.38
CA ILE A 65 -4.23 24.91 -8.25
C ILE A 65 -5.28 25.70 -7.44
N ILE A 66 -5.79 25.12 -6.36
CA ILE A 66 -6.82 25.76 -5.53
C ILE A 66 -6.22 26.93 -4.74
N GLN A 67 -5.03 26.75 -4.18
CA GLN A 67 -4.33 27.79 -3.42
C GLN A 67 -3.89 28.96 -4.30
N GLY A 68 -3.40 28.69 -5.51
CA GLY A 68 -3.05 29.75 -6.47
C GLY A 68 -4.25 30.62 -6.89
N ARG A 69 -5.47 30.06 -6.92
CA ARG A 69 -6.69 30.82 -7.25
C ARG A 69 -7.20 31.70 -6.11
N THR A 70 -6.95 31.33 -4.85
CA THR A 70 -7.44 32.08 -3.69
C THR A 70 -6.59 33.31 -3.39
N GLN A 71 -5.30 33.29 -3.74
CA GLN A 71 -4.40 34.45 -3.55
C GLN A 71 -4.65 35.55 -4.59
N LEU A 72 -4.93 35.18 -5.85
CA LEU A 72 -5.18 36.14 -6.93
C LEU A 72 -6.49 36.94 -6.79
N SER A 73 -7.44 36.48 -5.97
CA SER A 73 -8.67 37.23 -5.67
C SER A 73 -8.48 38.32 -4.62
N GLU A 74 -7.46 38.22 -3.77
CA GLU A 74 -7.21 39.18 -2.68
C GLU A 74 -6.34 40.36 -3.14
N GLU A 75 -5.43 40.17 -4.10
CA GLU A 75 -4.55 41.23 -4.63
C GLU A 75 -5.24 42.26 -5.55
N LYS A 76 -6.50 42.04 -5.96
CA LYS A 76 -7.22 42.94 -6.88
C LYS A 76 -8.16 43.95 -6.17
N ARG A 77 -8.03 44.17 -4.87
CA ARG A 77 -8.81 45.17 -4.13
C ARG A 77 -8.02 46.43 -3.82
#